data_AF-A0A845FQV2-F1
#
_entry.id   AF-A0A845FQV2-F1
#
_cell.length_a   1.000
_cell.length_b   1.000
_cell.length_c   1.000
_cell.angle_alpha   90.00
_cell.angle_beta   90.00
_cell.angle_gamma   90.00
#
_symmetry.space_group_name_H-M   'P 1'
#
loop_
_entity.id
_entity.type
_entity.pdbx_description
1 polymer ?
#
loop_
_entity_poly.entity_id
_entity_poly.type
_entity_poly.pdbx_seq_one_letter_code
_entity_poly.pdbx_strand_id
1 'polypeptide(L)'
;MNPLHNAIIKRQHEQLAKLLAAGADTSVLTANGRNARELAEFVGNLPALVLLEGEQVLLNAPDSAWVDALRRGDYQLEDIPAERLTAELCDEVLLATPQRLQELPADYRQPAILRERCRRNPALLKVLPAELLGNPEFYRPLLPDLALDKWPRPWPQEMIDHALQLDPGSYTDLTDNDKTAARSLDYIRFNSNGLWRVPEAQRNYELCLAAMQSGYALDQVPSHLLDDRLTRLAVSNLQRLMANYSRSDLLTSRLSLPALSAELLALIPPAERSYGICLAAAAWDCHALQYVPEQHKTLELCCAVLNDRELIGMQINDICEMIPESLRDQVLAQANFQHHIQPGEFEDLDWD
;
A
#
# COMPACT_ATOMS: atom_id res chain seq x y z
N MET A 1 -43.82 24.81 16.43
CA MET A 1 -42.43 25.29 16.61
C MET A 1 -42.46 26.81 16.60
N ASN A 2 -42.01 27.48 17.66
CA ASN A 2 -42.05 28.94 17.79
C ASN A 2 -41.23 29.61 16.65
N PRO A 3 -41.71 30.70 16.02
CA PRO A 3 -40.94 31.48 15.05
C PRO A 3 -39.54 31.85 15.52
N LEU A 4 -39.36 32.11 16.83
CA LEU A 4 -38.06 32.37 17.45
C LEU A 4 -37.10 31.17 17.29
N HIS A 5 -37.54 29.97 17.68
CA HIS A 5 -36.75 28.74 17.56
C HIS A 5 -36.42 28.40 16.10
N ASN A 6 -37.36 28.67 15.18
CA ASN A 6 -37.14 28.44 13.76
C ASN A 6 -36.06 29.39 13.20
N ALA A 7 -36.09 30.67 13.59
CA ALA A 7 -35.06 31.64 13.20
C ALA A 7 -33.67 31.25 13.72
N ILE A 8 -33.57 30.72 14.95
CA ILE A 8 -32.31 30.22 15.52
C ILE A 8 -31.78 29.01 14.73
N ILE A 9 -32.62 28.02 14.46
CA ILE A 9 -32.24 26.81 13.73
C ILE A 9 -31.87 27.13 12.28
N LYS A 10 -32.64 28.02 11.63
CA LYS A 10 -32.38 28.47 10.26
C LYS A 10 -31.31 29.54 10.13
N ARG A 11 -30.70 29.98 11.25
CA ARG A 11 -29.67 31.03 11.30
C ARG A 11 -30.10 32.34 10.63
N GLN A 12 -31.37 32.71 10.77
CA GLN A 12 -31.93 33.94 10.20
C GLN A 12 -31.70 35.12 11.16
N HIS A 13 -30.46 35.60 11.26
CA HIS A 13 -30.03 36.57 12.28
C HIS A 13 -30.84 37.87 12.26
N GLU A 14 -31.12 38.44 11.08
CA GLU A 14 -31.96 39.64 10.96
C GLU A 14 -33.40 39.41 11.43
N GLN A 15 -33.96 38.24 11.10
CA GLN A 15 -35.32 37.89 11.51
C GLN A 15 -35.39 37.65 13.02
N LEU A 16 -34.37 37.01 13.58
CA LEU A 16 -34.22 36.82 15.02
C LEU A 16 -34.14 38.17 15.75
N ALA A 17 -33.31 39.10 15.27
CA ALA A 17 -33.19 40.44 15.85
C ALA A 17 -34.52 41.20 15.81
N LYS A 18 -35.28 41.12 14.70
CA LYS A 18 -36.62 41.71 14.59
C LYS A 18 -37.62 41.10 15.58
N LEU A 19 -37.58 39.78 15.77
CA LEU A 19 -38.45 39.09 16.72
C LEU A 19 -38.13 39.47 18.17
N LEU A 20 -36.86 39.58 18.52
CA LEU A 20 -36.42 40.02 19.85
C LEU A 20 -36.81 41.48 20.12
N ALA A 21 -36.63 42.37 19.14
CA ALA A 21 -37.05 43.77 19.24
C ALA A 21 -38.58 43.93 19.39
N ALA A 22 -39.36 42.97 18.86
CA ALA A 22 -40.81 42.91 19.04
C ALA A 22 -41.26 42.33 20.40
N GLY A 23 -40.31 42.00 21.29
CA GLY A 23 -40.59 41.46 22.63
C GLY A 23 -40.91 39.96 22.63
N ALA A 24 -40.37 39.19 21.69
CA ALA A 24 -40.54 37.73 21.68
C ALA A 24 -40.00 37.10 22.99
N ASP A 25 -40.81 36.26 23.62
CA ASP A 25 -40.45 35.56 24.85
C ASP A 25 -39.40 34.46 24.58
N THR A 26 -38.23 34.62 25.21
CA THR A 26 -37.07 33.72 25.07
C THR A 26 -37.13 32.52 26.02
N SER A 27 -38.05 32.53 27.00
CA SER A 27 -38.26 31.45 27.97
C SER A 27 -39.10 30.29 27.43
N VAL A 28 -39.75 30.48 26.28
CA VAL A 28 -40.57 29.44 25.63
C VAL A 28 -39.72 28.23 25.31
N LEU A 29 -40.20 27.04 25.70
CA LEU A 29 -39.48 25.79 25.47
C LEU A 29 -39.82 25.16 24.11
N THR A 30 -38.85 24.49 23.51
CA THR A 30 -39.03 23.60 22.36
C THR A 30 -39.70 22.28 22.78
N ALA A 31 -40.08 21.45 21.80
CA ALA A 31 -40.60 20.10 22.06
C ALA A 31 -39.63 19.20 22.84
N ASN A 32 -38.33 19.52 22.80
CA ASN A 32 -37.27 18.80 23.50
C ASN A 32 -36.89 19.48 24.83
N GLY A 33 -37.71 20.41 25.34
CA GLY A 33 -37.50 21.09 26.62
C GLY A 33 -36.43 22.17 26.63
N ARG A 34 -35.85 22.53 25.47
CA ARG A 34 -34.80 23.58 25.39
C ARG A 34 -35.38 24.97 25.22
N ASN A 35 -34.88 25.95 25.97
CA ASN A 35 -35.18 27.36 25.73
C ASN A 35 -34.40 27.91 24.51
N ALA A 36 -34.62 29.18 24.15
CA ALA A 36 -33.97 29.80 22.99
C ALA A 36 -32.43 29.81 23.08
N ARG A 37 -31.88 30.05 24.27
CA ARG A 37 -30.42 30.05 24.53
C ARG A 37 -29.82 28.65 24.37
N GLU A 38 -30.38 27.67 25.06
CA GLU A 38 -29.93 26.27 25.00
C GLU A 38 -30.05 25.70 23.58
N LEU A 39 -31.06 26.14 22.82
CA LEU A 39 -31.18 25.80 21.42
C LEU A 39 -30.08 26.43 20.57
N ALA A 40 -29.75 27.71 20.80
CA ALA A 40 -28.69 28.40 20.08
C ALA A 40 -27.30 27.80 20.37
N GLU A 41 -27.04 27.43 21.62
CA GLU A 41 -25.81 26.72 22.03
C GLU A 41 -25.73 25.33 21.40
N PHE A 42 -26.81 24.54 21.48
CA PHE A 42 -26.86 23.21 20.87
C PHE A 42 -26.66 23.24 19.35
N VAL A 43 -27.16 24.27 18.67
CA VAL A 43 -27.02 24.44 17.23
C VAL A 43 -25.65 25.06 16.85
N GLY A 44 -24.90 25.60 17.83
CA GLY A 44 -23.66 26.32 17.57
C GLY A 44 -23.88 27.62 16.80
N ASN A 45 -24.96 28.35 17.08
CA ASN A 45 -25.30 29.62 16.43
C ASN A 45 -24.80 30.80 17.28
N LEU A 46 -23.51 31.14 17.15
CA LEU A 46 -22.88 32.24 17.88
C LEU A 46 -23.58 33.59 17.68
N PRO A 47 -23.97 34.02 16.47
CA PRO A 47 -24.67 35.29 16.31
C PRO A 47 -26.03 35.31 17.05
N ALA A 48 -26.76 34.18 17.10
CA ALA A 48 -27.99 34.09 17.88
C ALA A 48 -27.73 34.18 19.39
N LEU A 49 -26.66 33.58 19.89
CA LEU A 49 -26.27 33.71 21.30
C LEU A 49 -25.93 35.16 21.68
N VAL A 50 -25.20 35.87 20.81
CA VAL A 50 -24.89 37.29 21.01
C VAL A 50 -26.16 38.15 21.03
N LEU A 51 -27.13 37.88 20.15
CA LEU A 51 -28.42 38.58 20.16
C LEU A 51 -29.25 38.32 21.43
N LEU A 52 -29.07 37.17 22.09
CA LEU A 52 -29.84 36.77 23.28
C LEU A 52 -29.20 37.24 24.59
N GLU A 53 -27.86 37.21 24.70
CA GLU A 53 -27.14 37.40 25.97
C GLU A 53 -25.98 38.41 25.88
N GLY A 54 -25.71 38.95 24.69
CA GLY A 54 -24.59 39.85 24.42
C GLY A 54 -23.27 39.14 24.13
N GLU A 55 -22.23 39.93 23.83
CA GLU A 55 -20.91 39.43 23.37
C GLU A 55 -20.14 38.65 24.44
N GLN A 56 -20.50 38.78 25.72
CA GLN A 56 -19.86 38.08 26.84
C GLN A 56 -19.85 36.54 26.66
N VAL A 57 -20.84 36.01 25.95
CA VAL A 57 -20.99 34.57 25.69
C VAL A 57 -19.89 34.03 24.76
N LEU A 58 -19.31 34.89 23.91
CA LEU A 58 -18.27 34.50 22.95
C LEU A 58 -17.00 33.98 23.64
N LEU A 59 -16.68 34.48 24.84
CA LEU A 59 -15.52 34.03 25.63
C LEU A 59 -15.67 32.59 26.14
N ASN A 60 -16.90 32.16 26.43
CA ASN A 60 -17.18 30.83 27.00
C ASN A 60 -17.70 29.84 25.94
N ALA A 61 -17.81 30.25 24.68
CA ALA A 61 -18.28 29.40 23.61
C ALA A 61 -17.33 28.23 23.35
N PRO A 62 -17.86 27.02 23.04
CA PRO A 62 -17.03 25.85 22.74
C PRO A 62 -16.26 26.02 21.43
N ASP A 63 -15.11 25.36 21.28
CA ASP A 63 -14.28 25.44 20.07
C ASP A 63 -15.06 25.05 18.81
N SER A 64 -15.91 24.03 18.90
CA SER A 64 -16.75 23.58 17.80
C SER A 64 -17.69 24.66 17.25
N ALA A 65 -18.24 25.50 18.13
CA ALA A 65 -19.12 26.60 17.71
C ALA A 65 -18.35 27.69 16.96
N TRP A 66 -17.13 27.99 17.39
CA TRP A 66 -16.23 28.91 16.67
C TRP A 66 -15.81 28.36 15.31
N VAL A 67 -15.42 27.08 15.25
CA VAL A 67 -15.06 26.41 14.00
C VAL A 67 -16.24 26.40 13.01
N ASP A 68 -17.45 26.09 13.48
CA ASP A 68 -18.65 26.09 12.64
C ASP A 68 -19.02 27.50 12.17
N ALA A 69 -18.84 28.51 13.02
CA ALA A 69 -19.07 29.91 12.67
C ALA A 69 -18.08 30.41 11.60
N LEU A 70 -16.79 30.12 11.75
CA LEU A 70 -15.76 30.45 10.77
C LEU A 70 -16.00 29.74 9.43
N ARG A 71 -16.36 28.45 9.46
CA ARG A 71 -16.64 27.66 8.25
C ARG A 71 -17.82 28.23 7.45
N ARG A 72 -18.81 28.79 8.14
CA ARG A 72 -20.01 29.39 7.52
C ARG A 72 -19.81 30.82 7.07
N GLY A 73 -18.70 31.46 7.46
CA GLY A 73 -18.46 32.88 7.22
C GLY A 73 -19.31 33.78 8.12
N ASP A 74 -19.87 33.24 9.21
CA ASP A 74 -20.63 34.02 10.20
C ASP A 74 -19.70 34.99 10.95
N TYR A 75 -18.41 34.64 11.07
CA TYR A 75 -17.35 35.42 11.71
C TYR A 75 -16.02 35.27 10.93
N GLN A 76 -15.14 36.27 11.06
CA GLN A 76 -13.74 36.22 10.68
C GLN A 76 -12.85 35.86 11.87
N LEU A 77 -11.61 35.45 11.60
CA LEU A 77 -10.65 35.13 12.66
C LEU A 77 -10.35 36.34 13.55
N GLU A 78 -10.37 37.54 12.98
CA GLU A 78 -10.17 38.82 13.67
C GLU A 78 -11.26 39.13 14.70
N ASP A 79 -12.45 38.53 14.53
CA ASP A 79 -13.58 38.72 15.44
C ASP A 79 -13.49 37.82 16.69
N ILE A 80 -12.53 36.89 16.72
CA ILE A 80 -12.31 36.01 17.88
C ILE A 80 -11.59 36.83 18.96
N PRO A 81 -12.11 36.91 20.19
CA PRO A 81 -11.43 37.56 21.29
C PRO A 81 -10.02 36.98 21.50
N ALA A 82 -9.02 37.85 21.71
CA ALA A 82 -7.63 37.42 21.85
C ALA A 82 -7.44 36.43 23.02
N GLU A 83 -8.22 36.57 24.09
CA GLU A 83 -8.23 35.67 25.25
C GLU A 83 -8.74 34.26 24.90
N ARG A 84 -9.54 34.15 23.82
CA ARG A 84 -10.16 32.89 23.39
C ARG A 84 -9.35 32.16 22.32
N LEU A 85 -8.42 32.86 21.69
CA LEU A 85 -7.56 32.34 20.62
C LEU A 85 -6.44 31.45 21.17
N THR A 86 -6.83 30.32 21.75
CA THR A 86 -5.93 29.31 22.30
C THR A 86 -5.28 28.47 21.19
N ALA A 87 -4.21 27.76 21.53
CA ALA A 87 -3.57 26.84 20.60
C ALA A 87 -4.49 25.68 20.21
N GLU A 88 -5.36 25.23 21.12
CA GLU A 88 -6.37 24.19 20.86
C GLU A 88 -7.40 24.65 19.82
N LEU A 89 -7.92 25.87 19.95
CA LEU A 89 -8.81 26.44 18.95
C LEU A 89 -8.09 26.59 17.59
N CYS A 90 -6.82 27.03 17.60
CA CYS A 90 -6.02 27.15 16.38
C CYS A 90 -5.85 25.80 15.66
N ASP A 91 -5.63 24.70 16.40
CA ASP A 91 -5.56 23.35 15.81
C ASP A 91 -6.87 22.98 15.10
N GLU A 92 -8.01 23.16 15.77
CA GLU A 92 -9.34 22.84 15.21
C GLU A 92 -9.67 23.72 14.00
N VAL A 93 -9.33 25.01 14.06
CA VAL A 93 -9.47 25.94 12.93
C VAL A 93 -8.59 25.51 11.76
N LEU A 94 -7.35 25.10 12.01
CA LEU A 94 -6.44 24.65 10.96
C LEU A 94 -6.91 23.33 10.31
N LEU A 95 -7.46 22.40 11.12
CA LEU A 95 -8.04 21.16 10.61
C LEU A 95 -9.30 21.40 9.76
N ALA A 96 -10.15 22.35 10.17
CA ALA A 96 -11.39 22.67 9.47
C ALA A 96 -11.16 23.55 8.23
N THR A 97 -10.20 24.47 8.28
CA THR A 97 -9.91 25.46 7.25
C THR A 97 -8.40 25.64 7.04
N PRO A 98 -7.73 24.70 6.36
CA PRO A 98 -6.27 24.72 6.20
C PRO A 98 -5.70 25.99 5.57
N GLN A 99 -6.48 26.64 4.70
CA GLN A 99 -6.07 27.84 3.98
C GLN A 99 -5.84 29.05 4.90
N ARG A 100 -6.42 29.03 6.11
CA ARG A 100 -6.34 30.15 7.07
C ARG A 100 -5.06 30.13 7.90
N LEU A 101 -4.11 29.23 7.64
CA LEU A 101 -2.85 29.16 8.40
C LEU A 101 -2.16 30.52 8.49
N GLN A 102 -2.17 31.33 7.42
CA GLN A 102 -1.52 32.65 7.40
C GLN A 102 -2.22 33.70 8.29
N GLU A 103 -3.51 33.53 8.55
CA GLU A 103 -4.33 34.42 9.39
C GLU A 103 -4.13 34.12 10.88
N LEU A 104 -3.71 32.89 11.22
CA LEU A 104 -3.46 32.48 12.61
C LEU A 104 -2.35 33.32 13.27
N PRO A 105 -2.35 33.40 14.62
CA PRO A 105 -1.35 34.15 15.38
C PRO A 105 0.08 33.83 14.93
N ALA A 106 0.91 34.88 14.86
CA ALA A 106 2.32 34.73 14.47
C ALA A 106 3.08 33.75 15.38
N ASP A 107 2.76 33.74 16.67
CA ASP A 107 3.33 32.82 17.65
C ASP A 107 2.94 31.36 17.38
N TYR A 108 1.68 31.11 17.00
CA TYR A 108 1.20 29.77 16.65
C TYR A 108 1.87 29.25 15.37
N ARG A 109 2.06 30.13 14.37
CA ARG A 109 2.70 29.79 13.08
C ARG A 109 4.19 29.44 13.19
N GLN A 110 4.83 29.69 14.34
CA GLN A 110 6.25 29.36 14.49
C GLN A 110 6.48 27.86 14.27
N PRO A 111 7.48 27.45 13.45
CA PRO A 111 7.73 26.03 13.17
C PRO A 111 7.93 25.17 14.42
N ALA A 112 8.53 25.73 15.47
CA ALA A 112 8.72 25.03 16.75
C ALA A 112 7.39 24.70 17.46
N ILE A 113 6.43 25.63 17.43
CA ILE A 113 5.10 25.44 18.03
C ILE A 113 4.30 24.45 17.21
N LEU A 114 4.22 24.64 15.89
CA LEU A 114 3.53 23.73 14.98
C LEU A 114 4.05 22.30 15.11
N ARG A 115 5.37 22.13 15.29
CA ARG A 115 5.99 20.82 15.54
C ARG A 115 5.43 20.15 16.79
N GLU A 116 5.40 20.88 17.91
CA GLU A 116 4.86 20.35 19.17
C GLU A 116 3.36 20.05 19.07
N ARG A 117 2.59 20.89 18.36
CA ARG A 117 1.18 20.60 18.09
C ARG A 117 1.02 19.33 17.26
N CYS A 118 1.84 19.12 16.23
CA CYS A 118 1.81 17.89 15.41
C CYS A 118 2.13 16.63 16.21
N ARG A 119 3.01 16.70 17.23
CA ARG A 119 3.24 15.56 18.13
C ARG A 119 1.99 15.19 18.92
N ARG A 120 1.26 16.18 19.42
CA ARG A 120 0.03 15.99 20.19
C ARG A 120 -1.15 15.57 19.32
N ASN A 121 -1.23 16.12 18.10
CA ASN A 121 -2.28 15.85 17.14
C ASN A 121 -1.69 15.64 15.73
N PRO A 122 -1.37 14.38 15.36
CA PRO A 122 -0.78 14.07 14.05
C PRO A 122 -1.67 14.39 12.85
N ALA A 123 -2.97 14.61 13.05
CA ALA A 123 -3.87 15.01 11.96
C ALA A 123 -3.46 16.36 11.33
N LEU A 124 -2.78 17.22 12.10
CA LEU A 124 -2.28 18.51 11.62
C LEU A 124 -1.27 18.37 10.48
N LEU A 125 -0.49 17.28 10.42
CA LEU A 125 0.47 17.05 9.34
C LEU A 125 -0.21 17.02 7.96
N LYS A 126 -1.47 16.60 7.88
CA LYS A 126 -2.22 16.49 6.62
C LYS A 126 -2.70 17.82 6.06
N VAL A 127 -2.74 18.86 6.89
CA VAL A 127 -3.25 20.18 6.53
C VAL A 127 -2.15 21.22 6.40
N LEU A 128 -0.93 20.91 6.84
CA LEU A 128 0.21 21.80 6.73
C LEU A 128 0.73 21.92 5.28
N PRO A 129 1.30 23.09 4.90
CA PRO A 129 1.87 23.30 3.58
C PRO A 129 3.05 22.37 3.28
N ALA A 130 3.16 21.93 2.03
CA ALA A 130 4.23 21.05 1.57
C ALA A 130 5.62 21.67 1.76
N GLU A 131 5.74 22.99 1.63
CA GLU A 131 7.01 23.73 1.82
C GLU A 131 7.52 23.62 3.26
N LEU A 132 6.61 23.63 4.24
CA LEU A 132 6.98 23.44 5.64
C LEU A 132 7.33 21.98 5.94
N LEU A 133 6.54 21.05 5.38
CA LEU A 133 6.78 19.61 5.55
C LEU A 133 8.07 19.13 4.87
N GLY A 134 8.51 19.79 3.80
CA GLY A 134 9.79 19.55 3.14
C GLY A 134 10.99 20.20 3.82
N ASN A 135 10.79 21.01 4.87
CA ASN A 135 11.89 21.64 5.58
C ASN A 135 12.58 20.65 6.55
N PRO A 136 13.88 20.34 6.37
CA PRO A 136 14.63 19.41 7.24
C PRO A 136 14.59 19.76 8.73
N GLU A 137 14.59 21.05 9.07
CA GLU A 137 14.49 21.50 10.45
C GLU A 137 13.10 21.23 11.06
N PHE A 138 12.07 21.12 10.23
CA PHE A 138 10.72 20.82 10.67
C PHE A 138 10.50 19.31 10.86
N TYR A 139 10.76 18.50 9.84
CA TYR A 139 10.39 17.09 9.84
C TYR A 139 11.38 16.16 10.56
N ARG A 140 12.69 16.45 10.54
CA ARG A 140 13.70 15.54 11.12
C ARG A 140 13.48 15.24 12.61
N PRO A 141 13.09 16.21 13.46
CA PRO A 141 12.82 15.93 14.86
C PRO A 141 11.47 15.24 15.11
N LEU A 142 10.56 15.19 14.11
CA LEU A 142 9.26 14.53 14.20
C LEU A 142 9.30 13.09 13.72
N LEU A 143 10.17 12.80 12.75
CA LEU A 143 10.30 11.51 12.11
C LEU A 143 10.50 10.32 13.10
N PRO A 144 11.36 10.43 14.13
CA PRO A 144 11.51 9.36 15.12
C PRO A 144 10.32 9.22 16.08
N ASP A 145 9.61 10.32 16.33
CA ASP A 145 8.52 10.39 17.31
C ASP A 145 7.17 9.94 16.73
N LEU A 146 6.99 10.08 15.42
CA LEU A 146 5.74 9.84 14.72
C LEU A 146 5.91 8.76 13.65
N ALA A 147 5.05 7.75 13.71
CA ALA A 147 4.99 6.71 12.70
C ALA A 147 4.75 7.31 11.30
N LEU A 148 5.42 6.74 10.29
CA LEU A 148 5.40 7.21 8.90
C LEU A 148 3.99 7.17 8.28
N ASP A 149 3.08 6.33 8.79
CA ASP A 149 1.68 6.24 8.35
C ASP A 149 0.86 7.50 8.64
N LYS A 150 1.32 8.35 9.57
CA LYS A 150 0.64 9.62 9.92
C LYS A 150 0.94 10.74 8.94
N TRP A 151 2.03 10.64 8.19
CA TRP A 151 2.47 11.67 7.27
C TRP A 151 1.60 11.71 6.01
N PRO A 152 1.33 12.90 5.44
CA PRO A 152 0.59 13.01 4.19
C PRO A 152 1.37 12.37 3.04
N ARG A 153 0.65 11.65 2.17
CA ARG A 153 1.22 11.08 0.94
C ARG A 153 0.80 11.94 -0.27
N PRO A 154 1.67 12.12 -1.28
CA PRO A 154 3.06 11.68 -1.33
C PRO A 154 3.93 12.46 -0.33
N TRP A 155 5.03 11.83 0.14
CA TRP A 155 5.96 12.50 1.05
C TRP A 155 6.74 13.62 0.33
N PRO A 156 7.13 14.68 1.05
CA PRO A 156 8.05 15.68 0.51
C PRO A 156 9.36 15.04 0.03
N GLN A 157 9.91 15.48 -1.10
CA GLN A 157 11.08 14.85 -1.72
C GLN A 157 12.29 14.81 -0.79
N GLU A 158 12.49 15.91 -0.06
CA GLU A 158 13.56 16.12 0.90
C GLU A 158 13.48 15.13 2.07
N MET A 159 12.27 14.68 2.39
CA MET A 159 11.97 13.81 3.51
C MET A 159 12.21 12.32 3.20
N ILE A 160 12.00 11.90 1.94
CA ILE A 160 11.95 10.50 1.55
C ILE A 160 13.20 9.74 2.00
N ASP A 161 14.40 10.28 1.74
CA ASP A 161 15.64 9.57 2.05
C ASP A 161 15.84 9.39 3.56
N HIS A 162 15.42 10.37 4.40
CA HIS A 162 15.43 10.22 5.85
C HIS A 162 14.38 9.21 6.34
N ALA A 163 13.20 9.19 5.72
CA ALA A 163 12.16 8.22 6.05
C ALA A 163 12.63 6.78 5.74
N LEU A 164 13.24 6.57 4.58
CA LEU A 164 13.79 5.27 4.19
C LEU A 164 14.97 4.81 5.07
N GLN A 165 15.76 5.74 5.61
CA GLN A 165 16.82 5.41 6.58
C GLN A 165 16.27 4.89 7.90
N LEU A 166 15.10 5.37 8.33
CA LEU A 166 14.45 4.93 9.56
C LEU A 166 13.70 3.61 9.36
N ASP A 167 13.02 3.48 8.23
CA ASP A 167 12.31 2.27 7.85
C ASP A 167 12.48 1.98 6.35
N PRO A 168 13.40 1.09 5.96
CA PRO A 168 13.55 0.69 4.57
C PRO A 168 12.31 -0.01 3.99
N GLY A 169 11.42 -0.57 4.82
CA GLY A 169 10.18 -1.23 4.39
C GLY A 169 9.17 -0.27 3.76
N SER A 170 9.23 0.99 4.17
CA SER A 170 8.47 2.12 3.63
C SER A 170 8.80 2.48 2.18
N TYR A 171 9.75 1.79 1.54
CA TYR A 171 9.96 1.91 0.09
C TYR A 171 8.70 1.53 -0.72
N THR A 172 7.90 0.58 -0.22
CA THR A 172 6.68 0.09 -0.89
C THR A 172 5.59 1.15 -1.05
N ASP A 173 5.70 2.20 -0.26
CA ASP A 173 4.77 3.28 -0.05
C ASP A 173 5.05 4.51 -0.94
N LEU A 174 6.18 4.47 -1.66
CA LEU A 174 6.61 5.49 -2.60
C LEU A 174 5.79 5.45 -3.89
N THR A 175 5.59 6.62 -4.49
CA THR A 175 5.06 6.68 -5.86
C THR A 175 6.09 6.15 -6.83
N ASP A 176 5.65 5.70 -8.02
CA ASP A 176 6.59 5.19 -9.01
C ASP A 176 7.63 6.23 -9.42
N ASN A 177 7.28 7.51 -9.50
CA ASN A 177 8.24 8.59 -9.79
C ASN A 177 9.32 8.75 -8.71
N ASP A 178 9.01 8.40 -7.47
CA ASP A 178 9.92 8.54 -6.33
C ASP A 178 10.90 7.38 -6.19
N LYS A 179 10.63 6.25 -6.87
CA LYS A 179 11.46 5.04 -6.90
C LYS A 179 12.66 5.20 -7.81
N THR A 180 13.52 6.15 -7.48
CA THR A 180 14.77 6.37 -8.21
C THR A 180 15.67 5.12 -8.16
N ALA A 181 16.59 4.99 -9.12
CA ALA A 181 17.53 3.88 -9.14
C ALA A 181 18.36 3.77 -7.84
N ALA A 182 18.76 4.90 -7.27
CA ALA A 182 19.49 4.93 -6.00
C ALA A 182 18.66 4.37 -4.83
N ARG A 183 17.43 4.86 -4.65
CA ARG A 183 16.52 4.38 -3.59
C ARG A 183 16.15 2.90 -3.78
N SER A 184 15.92 2.49 -5.03
CA SER A 184 15.65 1.10 -5.40
C SER A 184 16.82 0.19 -5.03
N LEU A 185 18.05 0.64 -5.28
CA LEU A 185 19.26 -0.14 -4.99
C LEU A 185 19.44 -0.36 -3.48
N ASP A 186 19.24 0.69 -2.68
CA ASP A 186 19.32 0.59 -1.22
C ASP A 186 18.23 -0.32 -0.66
N TYR A 187 17.01 -0.24 -1.20
CA TYR A 187 15.91 -1.13 -0.84
C TYR A 187 16.21 -2.60 -1.16
N ILE A 188 16.74 -2.89 -2.35
CA ILE A 188 17.09 -4.26 -2.77
C ILE A 188 18.21 -4.84 -1.89
N ARG A 189 19.20 -4.02 -1.50
CA ARG A 189 20.26 -4.45 -0.58
C ARG A 189 19.74 -4.83 0.79
N PHE A 190 18.67 -4.18 1.24
CA PHE A 190 18.00 -4.51 2.49
C PHE A 190 17.04 -5.70 2.33
N ASN A 191 16.32 -5.80 1.20
CA ASN A 191 15.33 -6.83 0.92
C ASN A 191 15.69 -7.61 -0.36
N SER A 192 16.18 -8.83 -0.17
CA SER A 192 16.69 -9.70 -1.24
C SER A 192 15.68 -10.01 -2.35
N ASN A 193 14.38 -9.95 -2.06
CA ASN A 193 13.31 -10.15 -3.02
C ASN A 193 12.54 -8.83 -3.24
N GLY A 194 13.24 -7.69 -3.28
CA GLY A 194 12.64 -6.37 -3.44
C GLY A 194 12.34 -5.93 -4.88
N LEU A 195 12.91 -6.61 -5.89
CA LEU A 195 12.88 -6.14 -7.28
C LEU A 195 11.46 -6.03 -7.86
N TRP A 196 10.52 -6.87 -7.44
CA TRP A 196 9.13 -6.82 -7.90
C TRP A 196 8.40 -5.52 -7.50
N ARG A 197 8.87 -4.81 -6.46
CA ARG A 197 8.33 -3.49 -6.04
C ARG A 197 8.84 -2.34 -6.90
N VAL A 198 9.91 -2.56 -7.65
CA VAL A 198 10.45 -1.60 -8.62
C VAL A 198 9.63 -1.71 -9.91
N PRO A 199 9.06 -0.61 -10.42
CA PRO A 199 8.34 -0.58 -11.69
C PRO A 199 9.21 -1.12 -12.82
N GLU A 200 8.65 -1.93 -13.70
CA GLU A 200 9.41 -2.56 -14.79
C GLU A 200 10.15 -1.54 -15.66
N ALA A 201 9.52 -0.40 -15.95
CA ALA A 201 10.10 0.70 -16.71
C ALA A 201 11.33 1.37 -16.05
N GLN A 202 11.54 1.16 -14.74
CA GLN A 202 12.67 1.70 -13.98
C GLN A 202 13.72 0.65 -13.63
N ARG A 203 13.45 -0.63 -13.93
CA ARG A 203 14.43 -1.69 -13.76
C ARG A 203 15.57 -1.47 -14.74
N ASN A 204 16.78 -1.52 -14.23
CA ASN A 204 17.99 -1.43 -15.02
C ASN A 204 18.93 -2.60 -14.67
N TYR A 205 20.01 -2.72 -15.42
CA TYR A 205 20.97 -3.81 -15.25
C TYR A 205 21.56 -3.88 -13.83
N GLU A 206 21.87 -2.73 -13.22
CA GLU A 206 22.47 -2.68 -11.88
C GLU A 206 21.51 -3.17 -10.80
N LEU A 207 20.23 -2.77 -10.88
CA LEU A 207 19.19 -3.23 -9.96
C LEU A 207 18.94 -4.74 -10.09
N CYS A 208 18.88 -5.24 -11.33
CA CYS A 208 18.74 -6.67 -11.60
C CYS A 208 19.93 -7.46 -11.03
N LEU A 209 21.14 -6.99 -11.28
CA LEU A 209 22.36 -7.61 -10.76
C LEU A 209 22.37 -7.63 -9.22
N ALA A 210 22.04 -6.51 -8.58
CA ALA A 210 21.98 -6.41 -7.12
C ALA A 210 20.95 -7.39 -6.53
N ALA A 211 19.74 -7.43 -7.11
CA ALA A 211 18.68 -8.32 -6.65
C ALA A 211 19.08 -9.80 -6.76
N MET A 212 19.73 -10.17 -7.86
CA MET A 212 20.22 -11.52 -8.07
C MET A 212 21.43 -11.87 -7.20
N GLN A 213 22.23 -10.89 -6.76
CA GLN A 213 23.31 -11.16 -5.80
C GLN A 213 22.76 -11.43 -4.39
N SER A 214 21.65 -10.80 -4.01
CA SER A 214 21.02 -10.94 -2.70
C SER A 214 19.99 -12.08 -2.61
N GLY A 215 19.39 -12.51 -3.72
CA GLY A 215 18.25 -13.44 -3.71
C GLY A 215 17.95 -14.10 -5.05
N TYR A 216 16.69 -14.54 -5.21
CA TYR A 216 16.17 -15.15 -6.44
C TYR A 216 15.20 -14.16 -7.08
N ALA A 217 15.60 -13.57 -8.20
CA ALA A 217 14.81 -12.53 -8.88
C ALA A 217 14.80 -12.70 -10.41
N LEU A 218 15.15 -13.89 -10.92
CA LEU A 218 15.28 -14.13 -12.36
C LEU A 218 13.96 -13.88 -13.11
N ASP A 219 12.84 -14.28 -12.51
CA ASP A 219 11.47 -14.03 -12.98
C ASP A 219 11.12 -12.53 -13.05
N GLN A 220 11.81 -11.69 -12.27
CA GLN A 220 11.61 -10.25 -12.21
C GLN A 220 12.55 -9.48 -13.15
N VAL A 221 13.51 -10.14 -13.79
CA VAL A 221 14.44 -9.49 -14.73
C VAL A 221 13.75 -9.32 -16.08
N PRO A 222 13.65 -8.08 -16.62
CA PRO A 222 13.13 -7.86 -17.96
C PRO A 222 13.97 -8.63 -19.00
N SER A 223 13.31 -9.27 -19.96
CA SER A 223 13.97 -10.12 -20.96
C SER A 223 15.07 -9.41 -21.75
N HIS A 224 14.92 -8.11 -22.01
CA HIS A 224 15.90 -7.29 -22.72
C HIS A 224 17.15 -6.96 -21.90
N LEU A 225 17.12 -7.13 -20.58
CA LEU A 225 18.27 -6.93 -19.68
C LEU A 225 19.00 -8.24 -19.34
N LEU A 226 18.41 -9.38 -19.71
CA LEU A 226 18.99 -10.68 -19.43
C LEU A 226 20.22 -10.91 -20.32
N ASP A 227 21.39 -11.04 -19.70
CA ASP A 227 22.65 -11.36 -20.36
C ASP A 227 23.26 -12.65 -19.78
N ASP A 228 24.34 -13.12 -20.41
CA ASP A 228 25.05 -14.33 -19.97
C ASP A 228 25.51 -14.25 -18.50
N ARG A 229 25.79 -13.05 -17.98
CA ARG A 229 26.28 -12.86 -16.62
C ARG A 229 25.15 -13.05 -15.61
N LEU A 230 24.01 -12.40 -15.81
CA LEU A 230 22.82 -12.58 -14.97
C LEU A 230 22.36 -14.02 -15.04
N THR A 231 22.37 -14.65 -16.21
CA THR A 231 21.96 -16.05 -16.33
C THR A 231 22.89 -17.00 -15.58
N ARG A 232 24.22 -16.83 -15.67
CA ARG A 232 25.17 -17.62 -14.86
C ARG A 232 24.96 -17.41 -13.36
N LEU A 233 24.63 -16.18 -12.95
CA LEU A 233 24.33 -15.88 -11.54
C LEU A 233 23.04 -16.57 -11.08
N ALA A 234 21.99 -16.57 -11.90
CA ALA A 234 20.77 -17.32 -11.63
C ALA A 234 21.05 -18.82 -11.47
N VAL A 235 21.78 -19.42 -12.40
CA VAL A 235 22.16 -20.84 -12.36
C VAL A 235 22.95 -21.15 -11.08
N SER A 236 23.92 -20.31 -10.72
CA SER A 236 24.69 -20.48 -9.49
C SER A 236 23.82 -20.38 -8.24
N ASN A 237 22.87 -19.45 -8.19
CA ASN A 237 21.93 -19.33 -7.08
C ASN A 237 21.02 -20.56 -6.97
N LEU A 238 20.48 -21.05 -8.09
CA LEU A 238 19.67 -22.27 -8.11
C LEU A 238 20.46 -23.48 -7.63
N GLN A 239 21.70 -23.64 -8.08
CA GLN A 239 22.58 -24.71 -7.62
C GLN A 239 22.85 -24.62 -6.11
N ARG A 240 23.08 -23.42 -5.58
CA ARG A 240 23.25 -23.19 -4.13
C ARG A 240 21.98 -23.50 -3.34
N LEU A 241 20.81 -23.15 -3.88
CA LEU A 241 19.52 -23.50 -3.27
C LEU A 241 19.38 -25.01 -3.17
N MET A 242 19.60 -25.69 -4.30
CA MET A 242 19.48 -27.14 -4.43
C MET A 242 20.50 -27.91 -3.59
N ALA A 243 21.70 -27.36 -3.36
CA ALA A 243 22.71 -28.00 -2.53
C ALA A 243 22.25 -28.23 -1.08
N ASN A 244 21.25 -27.49 -0.61
CA ASN A 244 20.65 -27.66 0.71
C ASN A 244 19.57 -28.75 0.75
N TYR A 245 19.19 -29.31 -0.39
CA TYR A 245 18.13 -30.30 -0.54
C TYR A 245 18.69 -31.65 -0.98
N SER A 246 18.12 -32.73 -0.44
CA SER A 246 18.45 -34.07 -0.92
C SER A 246 17.80 -34.34 -2.28
N ARG A 247 18.30 -35.34 -3.00
CA ARG A 247 17.71 -35.77 -4.27
C ARG A 247 16.24 -36.18 -4.14
N SER A 248 15.86 -36.81 -3.03
CA SER A 248 14.45 -37.16 -2.74
C SER A 248 13.58 -35.93 -2.47
N ASP A 249 14.15 -34.87 -1.89
CA ASP A 249 13.41 -33.62 -1.68
C ASP A 249 13.13 -32.96 -3.02
N LEU A 250 14.09 -32.95 -3.95
CA LEU A 250 13.92 -32.40 -5.31
C LEU A 250 12.85 -33.13 -6.14
N LEU A 251 12.64 -34.41 -5.87
CA LEU A 251 11.66 -35.25 -6.58
C LEU A 251 10.26 -35.17 -5.98
N THR A 252 10.10 -34.65 -4.77
CA THR A 252 8.79 -34.51 -4.13
C THR A 252 8.23 -33.11 -4.41
N SER A 253 6.98 -33.05 -4.89
CA SER A 253 6.18 -31.83 -5.11
C SER A 253 6.01 -30.94 -3.86
N ARG A 254 6.57 -31.35 -2.73
CA ARG A 254 6.63 -30.66 -1.44
C ARG A 254 7.63 -29.52 -1.40
N LEU A 255 8.58 -29.47 -2.33
CA LEU A 255 9.34 -28.26 -2.53
C LEU A 255 8.43 -27.26 -3.22
N SER A 256 7.78 -26.43 -2.43
CA SER A 256 7.26 -25.12 -2.83
C SER A 256 8.43 -24.23 -3.26
N LEU A 257 9.18 -24.64 -4.27
CA LEU A 257 10.14 -23.84 -5.01
C LEU A 257 9.39 -23.33 -6.25
N PRO A 258 8.55 -22.28 -6.14
CA PRO A 258 7.93 -21.64 -7.30
C PRO A 258 8.95 -21.07 -8.31
N ALA A 259 10.25 -21.19 -8.01
CA ALA A 259 11.37 -20.62 -8.73
C ALA A 259 11.85 -21.44 -9.94
N LEU A 260 11.21 -22.54 -10.33
CA LEU A 260 11.65 -23.38 -11.46
C LEU A 260 10.48 -23.79 -12.36
N SER A 261 9.76 -22.80 -12.88
CA SER A 261 8.77 -23.02 -13.94
C SER A 261 9.41 -23.29 -15.30
N ALA A 262 8.62 -23.76 -16.26
CA ALA A 262 9.07 -23.92 -17.64
C ALA A 262 9.63 -22.60 -18.22
N GLU A 263 9.00 -21.46 -17.94
CA GLU A 263 9.45 -20.15 -18.40
C GLU A 263 10.84 -19.81 -17.87
N LEU A 264 11.12 -20.11 -16.60
CA LEU A 264 12.41 -19.83 -16.01
C LEU A 264 13.51 -20.74 -16.58
N LEU A 265 13.19 -22.01 -16.86
CA LEU A 265 14.11 -22.92 -17.55
C LEU A 265 14.39 -22.46 -18.99
N ALA A 266 13.40 -21.86 -19.66
CA ALA A 266 13.55 -21.30 -21.00
C ALA A 266 14.58 -20.16 -21.04
N LEU A 267 14.65 -19.35 -19.99
CA LEU A 267 15.61 -18.24 -19.86
C LEU A 267 17.07 -18.70 -19.69
N ILE A 268 17.30 -19.95 -19.25
CA ILE A 268 18.64 -20.51 -19.06
C ILE A 268 19.12 -21.11 -20.39
N PRO A 269 20.30 -20.74 -20.93
CA PRO A 269 20.87 -21.36 -22.12
C PRO A 269 20.98 -22.89 -21.97
N PRO A 270 20.72 -23.67 -23.04
CA PRO A 270 20.76 -25.13 -22.99
C PRO A 270 22.06 -25.72 -22.41
N ALA A 271 23.20 -25.06 -22.62
CA ALA A 271 24.50 -25.50 -22.10
C ALA A 271 24.64 -25.40 -20.58
N GLU A 272 23.89 -24.50 -19.93
CA GLU A 272 23.93 -24.26 -18.48
C GLU A 272 22.80 -25.00 -17.73
N ARG A 273 21.90 -25.67 -18.47
CA ARG A 273 20.81 -26.50 -17.91
C ARG A 273 21.37 -27.82 -17.40
N SER A 274 21.86 -27.83 -16.16
CA SER A 274 22.32 -29.08 -15.53
C SER A 274 21.18 -30.08 -15.34
N TYR A 275 21.52 -31.37 -15.25
CA TYR A 275 20.53 -32.43 -14.98
C TYR A 275 19.71 -32.14 -13.72
N GLY A 276 20.35 -31.68 -12.65
CA GLY A 276 19.65 -31.37 -11.41
C GLY A 276 18.62 -30.24 -11.56
N ILE A 277 18.96 -29.17 -12.29
CA ILE A 277 18.04 -28.05 -12.56
C ILE A 277 16.86 -28.54 -13.40
N CYS A 278 17.13 -29.32 -14.44
CA CYS A 278 16.10 -29.91 -15.29
C CYS A 278 15.16 -30.83 -14.52
N LEU A 279 15.70 -31.67 -13.63
CA LEU A 279 14.92 -32.60 -12.81
C LEU A 279 14.01 -31.85 -11.83
N ALA A 280 14.53 -30.82 -11.16
CA ALA A 280 13.75 -30.01 -10.24
C ALA A 280 12.65 -29.22 -10.96
N ALA A 281 12.94 -28.66 -12.14
CA ALA A 281 11.93 -27.99 -12.96
C ALA A 281 10.84 -28.95 -13.45
N ALA A 282 11.23 -30.14 -13.93
CA ALA A 282 10.32 -31.19 -14.39
C ALA A 282 9.40 -31.72 -13.26
N ALA A 283 9.93 -31.86 -12.05
CA ALA A 283 9.15 -32.25 -10.88
C ALA A 283 8.12 -31.18 -10.46
N TRP A 284 8.38 -29.90 -10.75
CA TRP A 284 7.49 -28.79 -10.43
C TRP A 284 6.45 -28.51 -11.54
N ASP A 285 6.89 -28.40 -12.79
CA ASP A 285 6.06 -28.08 -13.94
C ASP A 285 6.31 -29.07 -15.09
N CYS A 286 5.27 -29.78 -15.52
CA CYS A 286 5.38 -30.77 -16.58
C CYS A 286 5.78 -30.16 -17.93
N HIS A 287 5.45 -28.89 -18.18
CA HIS A 287 5.84 -28.18 -19.38
C HIS A 287 7.33 -27.83 -19.42
N ALA A 288 8.07 -27.99 -18.32
CA ALA A 288 9.51 -27.78 -18.30
C ALA A 288 10.24 -28.74 -19.25
N LEU A 289 9.65 -29.91 -19.53
CA LEU A 289 10.21 -30.94 -20.40
C LEU A 289 10.53 -30.41 -21.82
N GLN A 290 9.78 -29.43 -22.32
CA GLN A 290 10.03 -28.80 -23.62
C GLN A 290 11.39 -28.09 -23.70
N TYR A 291 11.91 -27.63 -22.55
CA TYR A 291 13.18 -26.92 -22.43
C TYR A 291 14.30 -27.81 -21.89
N VAL A 292 14.05 -29.09 -21.60
CA VAL A 292 15.09 -30.01 -21.15
C VAL A 292 15.93 -30.46 -22.35
N PRO A 293 17.27 -30.32 -22.32
CA PRO A 293 18.14 -30.85 -23.36
C PRO A 293 17.95 -32.37 -23.54
N GLU A 294 17.97 -32.87 -24.78
CA GLU A 294 17.76 -34.30 -25.08
C GLU A 294 18.68 -35.23 -24.28
N GLN A 295 19.94 -34.83 -24.06
CA GLN A 295 20.91 -35.56 -23.24
C GLN A 295 20.49 -35.76 -21.76
N HIS A 296 19.52 -34.98 -21.27
CA HIS A 296 19.01 -35.04 -19.90
C HIS A 296 17.63 -35.69 -19.80
N LYS A 297 16.97 -36.03 -20.92
CA LYS A 297 15.69 -36.75 -20.93
C LYS A 297 15.89 -38.24 -20.62
N THR A 298 16.21 -38.52 -19.35
CA THR A 298 16.33 -39.87 -18.80
C THR A 298 14.97 -40.40 -18.38
N LEU A 299 14.88 -41.71 -18.15
CA LEU A 299 13.68 -42.36 -17.60
C LEU A 299 13.24 -41.71 -16.27
N GLU A 300 14.19 -41.48 -15.36
CA GLU A 300 13.91 -40.84 -14.05
C GLU A 300 13.29 -39.44 -14.22
N LEU A 301 13.86 -38.60 -15.08
CA LEU A 301 13.35 -37.24 -15.31
C LEU A 301 11.96 -37.26 -15.97
N CYS A 302 11.77 -38.13 -16.97
CA CYS A 302 10.48 -38.24 -17.64
C CYS A 302 9.39 -38.79 -16.72
N CYS A 303 9.72 -39.71 -15.80
CA CYS A 303 8.78 -40.15 -14.77
C CYS A 303 8.45 -39.03 -13.77
N ALA A 304 9.44 -38.20 -13.39
CA ALA A 304 9.24 -37.10 -12.45
C ALA A 304 8.23 -36.05 -12.96
N VAL A 305 8.10 -35.88 -14.28
CA VAL A 305 7.11 -35.00 -14.91
C VAL A 305 5.67 -35.44 -14.60
N LEU A 306 5.43 -36.75 -14.54
CA LEU A 306 4.10 -37.34 -14.37
C LEU A 306 3.77 -37.60 -12.89
N ASN A 307 4.78 -37.99 -12.10
CA ASN A 307 4.60 -38.45 -10.72
C ASN A 307 3.81 -37.47 -9.85
N ASP A 308 2.92 -38.04 -9.03
CA ASP A 308 2.11 -37.36 -8.01
C ASP A 308 1.20 -36.25 -8.59
N ARG A 309 0.83 -36.34 -9.88
CA ARG A 309 -0.11 -35.45 -10.56
C ARG A 309 -1.40 -36.16 -10.94
N GLU A 310 -2.47 -35.36 -11.03
CA GLU A 310 -3.73 -35.74 -11.65
C GLU A 310 -3.76 -35.11 -13.05
N LEU A 311 -3.82 -35.93 -14.09
CA LEU A 311 -3.68 -35.52 -15.50
C LEU A 311 -4.84 -36.09 -16.33
N ILE A 312 -5.37 -35.29 -17.25
CA ILE A 312 -6.34 -35.77 -18.26
C ILE A 312 -5.63 -36.43 -19.46
N GLY A 313 -6.35 -37.25 -20.23
CA GLY A 313 -5.79 -37.97 -21.39
C GLY A 313 -5.04 -37.07 -22.37
N MET A 314 -5.58 -35.87 -22.66
CA MET A 314 -4.93 -34.88 -23.52
C MET A 314 -3.56 -34.44 -22.98
N GLN A 315 -3.45 -34.13 -21.69
CA GLN A 315 -2.19 -33.71 -21.08
C GLN A 315 -1.15 -34.82 -21.08
N ILE A 316 -1.58 -36.08 -20.89
CA ILE A 316 -0.69 -37.24 -20.97
C ILE A 316 -0.13 -37.36 -22.40
N ASN A 317 -0.98 -37.20 -23.41
CA ASN A 317 -0.55 -37.25 -24.81
C ASN A 317 0.47 -36.14 -25.11
N ASP A 318 0.18 -34.89 -24.72
CA ASP A 318 1.08 -33.75 -24.91
C ASP A 318 2.45 -34.00 -24.23
N ILE A 319 2.45 -34.56 -23.02
CA ILE A 319 3.68 -34.91 -22.31
C ILE A 319 4.44 -36.03 -23.03
N CYS A 320 3.73 -37.06 -23.50
CA CYS A 320 4.32 -38.18 -24.23
C CYS A 320 4.99 -37.75 -25.54
N GLU A 321 4.44 -36.76 -26.24
CA GLU A 321 5.06 -36.19 -27.44
C GLU A 321 6.46 -35.60 -27.15
N MET A 322 6.63 -35.00 -25.97
CA MET A 322 7.91 -34.42 -25.53
C MET A 322 8.92 -35.47 -25.02
N ILE A 323 8.48 -36.68 -24.68
CA ILE A 323 9.33 -37.78 -24.21
C ILE A 323 9.94 -38.54 -25.41
N PRO A 324 11.24 -38.94 -25.35
CA PRO A 324 11.85 -39.75 -26.39
C PRO A 324 11.08 -41.06 -26.63
N GLU A 325 10.85 -41.44 -27.89
CA GLU A 325 10.04 -42.61 -28.27
C GLU A 325 10.47 -43.89 -27.56
N SER A 326 11.78 -44.09 -27.38
CA SER A 326 12.36 -45.26 -26.72
C SER A 326 12.01 -45.38 -25.23
N LEU A 327 11.55 -44.32 -24.59
CA LEU A 327 11.25 -44.26 -23.15
C LEU A 327 9.75 -44.19 -22.85
N ARG A 328 8.89 -43.85 -23.82
CA ARG A 328 7.45 -43.58 -23.59
C ARG A 328 6.74 -44.71 -22.84
N ASP A 329 6.83 -45.94 -23.35
CA ASP A 329 6.17 -47.10 -22.74
C ASP A 329 6.68 -47.37 -21.32
N GLN A 330 7.99 -47.21 -21.09
CA GLN A 330 8.61 -47.42 -19.79
C GLN A 330 8.18 -46.34 -18.78
N VAL A 331 8.07 -45.09 -19.23
CA VAL A 331 7.62 -43.96 -18.41
C VAL A 331 6.17 -44.16 -18.00
N LEU A 332 5.27 -44.48 -18.94
CA LEU A 332 3.86 -44.72 -18.63
C LEU A 332 3.66 -45.93 -17.70
N ALA A 333 4.51 -46.95 -17.81
CA ALA A 333 4.45 -48.11 -16.93
C ALA A 333 5.02 -47.88 -15.52
N GLN A 334 5.96 -46.95 -15.35
CA GLN A 334 6.67 -46.72 -14.08
C GLN A 334 6.25 -45.46 -13.33
N ALA A 335 5.69 -44.48 -14.03
CA ALA A 335 5.24 -43.24 -13.41
C ALA A 335 3.98 -43.46 -12.55
N ASN A 336 3.94 -42.77 -11.41
CA ASN A 336 2.84 -42.83 -10.45
C ASN A 336 1.96 -41.59 -10.60
N PHE A 337 1.00 -41.61 -11.53
CA PHE A 337 0.07 -40.50 -11.77
C PHE A 337 -1.38 -40.98 -11.77
N GLN A 338 -2.31 -40.07 -11.50
CA GLN A 338 -3.74 -40.35 -11.55
C GLN A 338 -4.31 -39.88 -12.90
N HIS A 339 -4.89 -40.81 -13.65
CA HIS A 339 -5.61 -40.47 -14.88
C HIS A 339 -7.01 -39.95 -14.51
N HIS A 340 -7.22 -38.65 -14.74
CA HIS A 340 -8.51 -38.02 -14.54
C HIS A 340 -9.39 -38.26 -15.76
N ILE A 341 -10.35 -39.18 -15.62
CA ILE A 341 -11.30 -39.52 -16.68
C ILE A 341 -12.42 -38.49 -16.68
N GLN A 342 -12.53 -37.67 -17.73
CA GLN A 342 -13.65 -36.72 -17.85
C GLN A 342 -14.95 -37.45 -18.22
N PRO A 343 -16.13 -36.96 -17.78
CA PRO A 343 -17.41 -37.52 -18.21
C PRO A 343 -17.59 -37.32 -19.72
N GLY A 344 -17.28 -38.35 -20.51
CA GLY A 344 -17.31 -38.33 -21.98
C GLY A 344 -16.22 -39.15 -22.66
N GLU A 345 -15.12 -39.50 -21.98
CA GLU A 345 -14.03 -40.33 -22.54
C GLU A 345 -14.37 -41.83 -22.66
N PHE A 346 -15.58 -42.24 -22.26
CA PHE A 346 -16.04 -43.63 -22.34
C PHE A 346 -16.62 -44.05 -23.71
N GLU A 347 -16.73 -43.15 -24.68
CA GLU A 347 -17.41 -43.50 -25.95
C GLU A 347 -16.50 -44.13 -27.02
N ASP A 348 -15.17 -44.13 -26.87
CA ASP A 348 -14.26 -44.56 -27.96
C ASP A 348 -13.17 -45.60 -27.59
N LEU A 349 -13.30 -46.33 -26.47
CA LEU A 349 -12.32 -47.38 -26.13
C LEU A 349 -13.00 -48.73 -25.85
N ASP A 350 -13.49 -49.36 -26.92
CA ASP A 350 -13.66 -50.82 -26.99
C ASP A 350 -12.27 -51.47 -27.03
N TRP A 351 -11.82 -52.02 -25.90
CA TRP A 351 -10.69 -52.95 -25.85
C TRP A 351 -11.24 -54.38 -25.86
N ASP A 352 -11.35 -54.97 -27.06
CA ASP A 352 -11.46 -56.43 -27.28
C ASP A 352 -10.08 -57.09 -27.35
#